data_AF-A0A6P8XQH2-F1
#
_entry.id   AF-A0A6P8XQH2-F1
#
_cell.length_a   1.000
_cell.length_b   1.000
_cell.length_c   1.000
_cell.angle_alpha   90.00
_cell.angle_beta   90.00
_cell.angle_gamma   90.00
#
_symmetry.space_group_name_H-M   'P 1'
#
loop_
_entity.id
_entity.type
_entity.pdbx_description
1 polymer ?
#
loop_
_entity_poly.entity_id
_entity_poly.type
_entity_poly.pdbx_seq_one_letter_code
_entity_poly.pdbx_strand_id
1 'polypeptide(L)'
;MFRLLLLGAAIFGVVDGTFLIRPAPTCQPACNIYQPQLVWVLEDCVCRPIQNPCCADQENLSRIRSGKTPLVPVTEYLCRSFIRKKCRRGLPVIAKFPKPPACGCKNKPGTIIERKFANLDELRKYSALNREAYTSFSYCLIPPRKKRLLSC
;
A
#
# COMPACT_ATOMS: atom_id res chain seq x y z
N MET A 1 -63.64 -5.78 14.76
CA MET A 1 -62.36 -6.50 14.91
C MET A 1 -61.46 -6.15 13.72
N PHE A 2 -60.69 -5.07 13.81
CA PHE A 2 -59.74 -4.66 12.77
C PHE A 2 -58.39 -5.32 13.04
N ARG A 3 -58.01 -6.31 12.22
CA ARG A 3 -56.70 -6.97 12.31
C ARG A 3 -55.66 -6.11 11.60
N LEU A 4 -54.71 -5.61 12.40
CA LEU A 4 -53.41 -5.10 11.96
C LEU A 4 -52.76 -6.07 10.96
N LEU A 5 -52.47 -5.57 9.76
CA LEU A 5 -51.43 -6.13 8.89
C LEU A 5 -50.39 -5.02 8.67
N LEU A 6 -49.48 -4.88 9.63
CA LEU A 6 -48.23 -4.16 9.45
C LEU A 6 -47.31 -5.07 8.62
N LEU A 7 -47.23 -4.77 7.32
CA LEU A 7 -46.19 -5.29 6.43
C LEU A 7 -44.86 -4.65 6.83
N GLY A 8 -44.09 -5.37 7.65
CA GLY A 8 -42.70 -5.04 7.98
C GLY A 8 -41.81 -5.23 6.75
N ALA A 9 -41.52 -4.14 6.05
CA ALA A 9 -40.39 -4.09 5.13
C ALA A 9 -39.10 -4.05 5.95
N ALA A 10 -38.52 -5.24 6.20
CA ALA A 10 -37.17 -5.36 6.72
C ALA A 10 -36.19 -4.89 5.65
N ILE A 11 -35.85 -3.60 5.68
CA ILE A 11 -34.76 -3.02 4.91
C ILE A 11 -33.48 -3.57 5.54
N PHE A 12 -32.91 -4.62 4.95
CA PHE A 12 -31.52 -4.99 5.19
C PHE A 12 -30.64 -3.88 4.60
N GLY A 13 -30.40 -2.85 5.40
CA GLY A 13 -29.34 -1.90 5.15
C GLY A 13 -28.02 -2.65 5.21
N VAL A 14 -27.47 -3.01 4.06
CA VAL A 14 -26.05 -3.33 3.95
C VAL A 14 -25.33 -2.06 4.34
N VAL A 15 -24.86 -2.00 5.58
CA VAL A 15 -23.93 -0.97 6.03
C VAL A 15 -22.65 -1.24 5.25
N ASP A 16 -22.51 -0.56 4.12
CA ASP A 16 -21.26 -0.47 3.39
C ASP A 16 -20.32 0.38 4.24
N GLY A 17 -19.77 -0.26 5.28
CA GLY A 17 -18.72 0.29 6.09
C GLY A 17 -17.49 0.39 5.20
N THR A 18 -17.37 1.49 4.45
CA THR A 18 -16.09 1.95 3.92
C THR A 18 -15.21 2.31 5.12
N PHE A 19 -14.69 1.29 5.78
CA PHE A 19 -13.52 1.41 6.62
C PHE A 19 -12.44 1.97 5.71
N LEU A 20 -12.17 3.26 5.86
CA LEU A 20 -11.02 3.95 5.31
C LEU A 20 -9.77 3.31 5.93
N ILE A 21 -9.37 2.16 5.39
CA ILE A 21 -8.09 1.53 5.71
C ILE A 21 -7.03 2.45 5.14
N ARG A 22 -6.56 3.40 5.95
CA ARG A 22 -5.22 3.95 5.77
C ARG A 22 -4.30 2.73 5.70
N PRO A 23 -3.56 2.52 4.60
CA PRO A 23 -2.59 1.44 4.55
C PRO A 23 -1.69 1.61 5.78
N ALA A 24 -1.70 0.62 6.68
CA ALA A 24 -0.80 0.63 7.80
C ALA A 24 0.64 0.79 7.25
N PRO A 25 1.52 1.53 7.94
CA PRO A 25 2.91 1.60 7.52
C PRO A 25 3.44 0.17 7.36
N THR A 26 3.97 -0.14 6.18
CA THR A 26 4.39 -1.50 5.82
C THR A 26 5.73 -1.87 6.44
N CYS A 27 6.34 -0.94 7.19
CA CYS A 27 7.53 -1.16 8.00
C CYS A 27 7.49 -0.24 9.23
N GLN A 28 7.50 -0.83 10.43
CA GLN A 28 7.39 -0.17 11.73
C GLN A 28 8.76 -0.09 12.44
N PRO A 29 8.94 0.75 13.50
CA PRO A 29 10.24 1.35 13.82
C PRO A 29 11.36 0.39 14.26
N ALA A 30 11.06 -0.90 14.49
CA ALA A 30 12.09 -1.89 14.78
C ALA A 30 13.03 -2.18 13.59
N CYS A 31 12.59 -1.94 12.36
CA CYS A 31 13.40 -2.20 11.17
C CYS A 31 14.09 -0.94 10.65
N ASN A 32 15.36 -1.06 10.25
CA ASN A 32 16.09 0.03 9.60
C ASN A 32 15.66 0.16 8.13
N ILE A 33 14.75 1.08 7.86
CA ILE A 33 14.20 1.36 6.52
C ILE A 33 15.23 1.90 5.50
N TYR A 34 16.44 2.26 5.92
CA TYR A 34 17.48 2.80 5.03
C TYR A 34 18.44 1.73 4.50
N GLN A 35 18.29 0.46 4.90
CA GLN A 35 19.13 -0.63 4.39
C GLN A 35 18.77 -1.00 2.95
N PRO A 36 19.69 -0.94 1.98
CA PRO A 36 19.38 -1.02 0.54
C PRO A 36 19.04 -2.44 0.03
N GLN A 37 19.00 -3.45 0.89
CA GLN A 37 18.71 -4.82 0.48
C GLN A 37 17.23 -4.95 0.14
N LEU A 38 16.86 -5.16 -1.12
CA LEU A 38 15.46 -5.38 -1.49
C LEU A 38 15.07 -6.84 -1.35
N VAL A 39 13.83 -7.07 -0.94
CA VAL A 39 13.18 -8.38 -1.01
C VAL A 39 12.06 -8.30 -2.05
N TRP A 40 12.08 -9.21 -3.01
CA TRP A 40 11.07 -9.26 -4.07
C TRP A 40 9.98 -10.25 -3.69
N VAL A 41 8.73 -9.78 -3.69
CA VAL A 41 7.58 -10.59 -3.32
C VAL A 41 6.44 -10.42 -4.31
N LEU A 42 5.56 -11.42 -4.37
CA LEU A 42 4.23 -11.27 -4.91
C LEU A 42 3.27 -10.95 -3.77
N GLU A 43 2.61 -9.80 -3.89
CA GLU A 43 1.50 -9.39 -3.04
C GLU A 43 0.23 -9.47 -3.89
N ASP A 44 -0.66 -10.43 -3.61
CA ASP A 44 -1.90 -10.65 -4.39
C ASP A 44 -1.64 -10.75 -5.91
N CYS A 45 -0.63 -11.57 -6.29
CA CYS A 45 -0.17 -11.75 -7.67
C CYS A 45 0.35 -10.47 -8.35
N VAL A 46 0.74 -9.45 -7.57
CA VAL A 46 1.37 -8.23 -8.07
C VAL A 46 2.79 -8.15 -7.54
N CYS A 47 3.73 -7.86 -8.43
CA CYS A 47 5.12 -7.67 -8.04
C CYS A 47 5.28 -6.46 -7.13
N ARG A 48 5.96 -6.65 -6.00
CA ARG A 48 6.30 -5.57 -5.08
C ARG A 48 7.70 -5.80 -4.48
N PRO A 49 8.63 -4.84 -4.65
CA PRO A 49 9.84 -4.83 -3.84
C PRO A 49 9.52 -4.27 -2.45
N ILE A 50 10.04 -4.93 -1.42
CA ILE A 50 9.95 -4.51 -0.01
C ILE A 50 11.35 -4.19 0.50
N GLN A 51 11.42 -3.22 1.41
CA GLN A 51 12.64 -2.76 2.05
C GLN A 51 13.18 -3.82 3.00
N ASN A 52 14.28 -4.49 2.68
CA ASN A 52 14.98 -5.48 3.52
C ASN A 52 14.12 -6.65 4.05
N PRO A 53 14.78 -7.72 4.56
CA PRO A 53 14.06 -8.86 5.13
C PRO A 53 13.19 -8.50 6.34
N CYS A 54 13.65 -7.60 7.21
CA CYS A 54 12.92 -7.21 8.42
C CYS A 54 11.55 -6.59 8.09
N CYS A 55 11.47 -5.67 7.12
CA CYS A 55 10.16 -5.12 6.75
C CYS A 55 9.30 -6.16 6.02
N ALA A 56 9.90 -7.06 5.24
CA ALA A 56 9.15 -8.12 4.56
C ALA A 56 8.49 -9.07 5.56
N ASP A 57 9.20 -9.47 6.62
CA ASP A 57 8.68 -10.31 7.68
C ASP A 57 7.56 -9.61 8.46
N GLN A 58 7.76 -8.34 8.83
CA GLN A 58 6.73 -7.55 9.51
C GLN A 58 5.46 -7.39 8.68
N GLU A 59 5.59 -7.08 7.40
CA GLU A 59 4.46 -6.95 6.47
C GLU A 59 3.74 -8.29 6.33
N ASN A 60 4.49 -9.40 6.16
CA ASN A 60 3.90 -10.73 6.04
C ASN A 60 3.10 -11.12 7.30
N LEU A 61 3.68 -10.90 8.48
CA LEU A 61 3.00 -11.13 9.76
C LEU A 61 1.74 -10.27 9.90
N SER A 62 1.81 -8.99 9.51
CA SER A 62 0.66 -8.08 9.54
C SER A 62 -0.47 -8.55 8.61
N ARG A 63 -0.12 -9.03 7.41
CA ARG A 63 -1.06 -9.62 6.45
C ARG A 63 -1.73 -10.87 7.02
N ILE A 64 -0.95 -11.81 7.57
CA ILE A 64 -1.48 -13.03 8.20
C ILE A 64 -2.45 -12.69 9.34
N ARG A 65 -2.05 -11.78 10.24
CA ARG A 65 -2.91 -11.33 11.36
C ARG A 65 -4.20 -10.65 10.89
N SER A 66 -4.15 -9.99 9.72
CA SER A 66 -5.30 -9.32 9.12
C SER A 66 -6.14 -10.23 8.23
N GLY A 67 -5.88 -11.55 8.21
CA GLY A 67 -6.60 -12.50 7.35
C GLY A 67 -6.34 -12.33 5.85
N LYS A 68 -5.24 -11.67 5.47
CA LYS A 68 -4.83 -11.47 4.08
C LYS A 68 -3.90 -12.61 3.63
N THR A 69 -3.78 -12.79 2.32
CA THR A 69 -2.82 -13.72 1.71
C THR A 69 -1.39 -13.40 2.16
N PRO A 70 -0.57 -14.40 2.51
CA PRO A 70 0.85 -14.19 2.80
C PRO A 70 1.60 -13.61 1.59
N LEU A 71 2.73 -12.96 1.85
CA LEU A 71 3.67 -12.58 0.81
C LEU A 71 4.36 -13.83 0.26
N VAL A 72 4.47 -13.93 -1.06
CA VAL A 72 5.21 -15.02 -1.70
C VAL A 72 6.59 -14.50 -2.13
N PRO A 73 7.68 -14.91 -1.46
CA PRO A 73 9.03 -14.50 -1.85
C PRO A 73 9.39 -15.11 -3.20
N VAL A 74 9.94 -14.29 -4.09
CA VAL A 74 10.31 -14.69 -5.45
C VAL A 74 11.62 -14.02 -5.86
N THR A 75 12.22 -14.47 -6.95
CA THR A 75 13.36 -13.76 -7.56
C THR A 75 12.90 -12.45 -8.18
N GLU A 76 13.80 -11.47 -8.34
CA GLU A 76 13.50 -10.25 -9.09
C GLU A 76 12.97 -10.56 -10.50
N TYR A 77 13.64 -11.49 -11.18
CA TYR A 77 13.28 -11.91 -12.53
C TYR A 77 11.83 -12.40 -12.61
N LEU A 78 11.44 -13.31 -11.71
CA LEU A 78 10.08 -13.81 -11.65
C LEU A 78 9.09 -12.73 -11.22
N CYS A 79 9.43 -11.92 -10.21
CA CYS A 79 8.55 -10.83 -9.78
C CYS A 79 8.20 -9.92 -10.95
N ARG A 80 9.20 -9.48 -11.74
CA ARG A 80 8.99 -8.52 -12.83
C ARG A 80 8.04 -9.02 -13.92
N SER A 81 7.84 -10.33 -14.09
CA SER A 81 6.83 -10.87 -15.02
C SER A 81 5.39 -10.62 -14.56
N PHE A 82 5.17 -10.31 -13.28
CA PHE A 82 3.87 -9.95 -12.69
C PHE A 82 3.61 -8.44 -12.67
N ILE A 83 4.47 -7.63 -13.30
CA ILE A 83 4.21 -6.20 -13.48
C ILE A 83 3.07 -6.02 -14.49
N ARG A 84 2.02 -5.31 -14.08
CA ARG A 84 0.88 -5.01 -14.96
C ARG A 84 1.34 -4.15 -16.14
N LYS A 85 1.03 -4.61 -17.37
CA LYS A 85 1.34 -3.86 -18.60
C LYS A 85 0.57 -2.53 -18.66
N LYS A 86 -0.74 -2.58 -18.35
CA LYS A 86 -1.65 -1.43 -18.30
C LYS A 86 -2.15 -1.25 -16.86
N CYS A 87 -2.11 0.00 -16.36
CA CYS A 87 -2.70 0.35 -15.07
C CYS A 87 -4.18 0.71 -15.27
N ARG A 88 -5.04 0.29 -14.34
CA ARG A 88 -6.45 0.68 -14.35
C ARG A 88 -6.59 2.10 -13.78
N ARG A 89 -7.64 2.83 -14.18
CA ARG A 89 -8.00 4.08 -13.52
C ARG A 89 -8.33 3.79 -12.05
N GLY A 90 -7.85 4.64 -11.15
CA GLY A 90 -8.02 4.47 -9.71
C GLY A 90 -7.84 5.78 -8.96
N LEU A 91 -7.90 5.71 -7.63
CA LEU A 91 -7.70 6.88 -6.77
C LEU A 91 -6.21 7.22 -6.66
N PRO A 92 -5.83 8.50 -6.72
CA PRO A 92 -4.45 8.91 -6.57
C PRO A 92 -3.89 8.52 -5.20
N VAL A 93 -2.59 8.25 -5.16
CA VAL A 93 -1.90 7.85 -3.93
C VAL A 93 -0.63 8.67 -3.74
N ILE A 94 -0.25 8.89 -2.48
CA ILE A 94 1.08 9.40 -2.10
C ILE A 94 1.83 8.27 -1.40
N ALA A 95 3.06 8.03 -1.80
CA ALA A 95 3.93 7.02 -1.21
C ALA A 95 5.21 7.63 -0.66
N LYS A 96 5.72 7.04 0.43
CA LYS A 96 6.96 7.43 1.10
C LYS A 96 8.09 6.47 0.72
N PHE A 97 9.18 7.02 0.20
CA PHE A 97 10.36 6.27 -0.21
C PHE A 97 11.55 6.64 0.69
N PRO A 98 12.09 5.69 1.48
CA PRO A 98 13.33 5.92 2.18
C PRO A 98 14.49 6.02 1.17
N LYS A 99 15.34 7.01 1.35
CA LYS A 99 16.60 7.15 0.62
C LYS A 99 17.75 7.04 1.60
N PRO A 100 18.68 6.09 1.41
CA PRO A 100 19.85 6.00 2.27
C PRO A 100 20.66 7.31 2.21
N PRO A 101 21.40 7.64 3.27
CA PRO A 101 22.21 8.85 3.28
C PRO A 101 23.28 8.80 2.17
N ALA A 102 23.50 9.94 1.50
CA ALA A 102 24.41 10.03 0.37
C ALA A 102 25.86 9.64 0.72
N CYS A 103 26.26 9.76 1.98
CA CYS A 103 27.58 9.36 2.47
C CYS A 103 27.80 7.84 2.56
N GLY A 104 26.79 7.00 2.28
CA GLY A 104 26.90 5.55 2.33
C GLY A 104 26.99 4.95 3.75
N CYS A 105 26.90 5.79 4.80
CA CYS A 105 26.96 5.34 6.18
C CYS A 105 25.70 4.53 6.56
N LYS A 106 25.88 3.22 6.82
CA LYS A 106 24.79 2.28 7.16
C LYS A 106 23.99 2.65 8.43
N ASN A 107 24.60 3.42 9.33
CA ASN A 107 24.04 3.75 10.65
C ASN A 107 23.46 5.17 10.74
N LYS A 108 23.53 5.97 9.67
CA LYS A 108 22.93 7.31 9.66
C LYS A 108 21.51 7.25 9.11
N PRO A 109 20.55 7.97 9.71
CA PRO A 109 19.23 8.09 9.14
C PRO A 109 19.34 8.76 7.76
N GLY A 110 18.65 8.19 6.79
CA GLY A 110 18.49 8.78 5.48
C GLY A 110 17.36 9.81 5.44
N THR A 111 16.88 10.11 4.24
CA THR A 111 15.73 10.99 4.03
C THR A 111 14.52 10.19 3.55
N ILE A 112 13.32 10.73 3.77
CA ILE A 112 12.09 10.17 3.20
C ILE A 112 11.61 11.12 2.12
N ILE A 113 11.43 10.59 0.91
CA ILE A 113 10.87 11.34 -0.22
C ILE A 113 9.44 10.90 -0.43
N GLU A 114 8.52 11.86 -0.45
CA GLU A 114 7.14 11.62 -0.82
C GLU A 114 6.93 11.81 -2.31
N ARG A 115 6.19 10.90 -2.94
CA ARG A 115 5.85 10.97 -4.36
C ARG A 115 4.39 10.62 -4.58
N LYS A 116 3.76 11.35 -5.49
CA LYS A 116 2.36 11.17 -5.88
C LYS A 116 2.25 10.35 -7.17
N PHE A 117 1.29 9.46 -7.22
CA PHE A 117 0.96 8.61 -8.37
C PHE A 117 -0.53 8.72 -8.69
N ALA A 118 -0.92 8.49 -9.95
CA ALA A 118 -2.33 8.60 -10.32
C ALA A 118 -3.18 7.47 -9.71
N ASN A 119 -2.57 6.34 -9.36
CA ASN A 119 -3.22 5.22 -8.67
C ASN A 119 -2.19 4.24 -8.05
N LEU A 120 -2.67 3.28 -7.26
CA LEU A 120 -1.84 2.25 -6.62
C LEU A 120 -1.13 1.34 -7.64
N ASP A 121 -1.75 1.05 -8.78
CA ASP A 121 -1.13 0.23 -9.82
C ASP A 121 0.11 0.92 -10.41
N GLU A 122 0.02 2.24 -10.66
CA GLU A 122 1.15 3.05 -11.10
C GLU A 122 2.26 3.12 -10.06
N LEU A 123 1.92 3.28 -8.78
CA LEU A 123 2.89 3.21 -7.69
C LEU A 123 3.65 1.88 -7.70
N ARG A 124 2.92 0.75 -7.73
CA ARG A 124 3.52 -0.60 -7.71
C ARG A 124 4.37 -0.86 -8.96
N LYS A 125 3.89 -0.44 -10.14
CA LYS A 125 4.65 -0.51 -11.39
C LYS A 125 5.93 0.32 -11.32
N TYR A 126 5.85 1.57 -10.86
CA TYR A 126 7.01 2.44 -10.68
C TYR A 126 8.03 1.81 -9.71
N SER A 127 7.56 1.34 -8.56
CA SER A 127 8.36 0.72 -7.51
C SER A 127 9.15 -0.48 -8.04
N ALA A 128 8.47 -1.40 -8.73
CA ALA A 128 9.09 -2.59 -9.28
C ALA A 128 10.05 -2.30 -10.44
N LEU A 129 9.72 -1.35 -11.33
CA LEU A 129 10.59 -1.01 -12.47
C LEU A 129 11.85 -0.25 -12.06
N ASN A 130 11.76 0.62 -11.04
CA ASN A 130 12.87 1.46 -10.61
C ASN A 130 13.67 0.85 -9.44
N ARG A 131 13.29 -0.34 -8.96
CA ARG A 131 13.90 -0.97 -7.77
C ARG A 131 13.85 -0.05 -6.56
N GLU A 132 12.70 0.58 -6.34
CA GLU A 132 12.47 1.50 -5.21
C GLU A 132 11.33 0.97 -4.35
N ALA A 133 11.63 0.53 -3.14
CA ALA A 133 10.60 0.11 -2.17
C ALA A 133 10.04 1.35 -1.46
N TYR A 134 8.71 1.43 -1.39
CA TYR A 134 8.02 2.41 -0.53
C TYR A 134 7.72 1.77 0.83
N THR A 135 7.78 2.56 1.90
CA THR A 135 7.50 2.11 3.30
C THR A 135 6.07 2.33 3.73
N SER A 136 5.34 3.21 3.04
CA SER A 136 3.91 3.42 3.23
C SER A 136 3.32 4.17 2.05
N PHE A 137 2.01 4.08 1.89
CA PHE A 137 1.26 4.93 0.98
C PHE A 137 -0.09 5.29 1.60
N SER A 138 -0.72 6.35 1.09
CA SER A 138 -2.07 6.76 1.44
C SER A 138 -2.82 7.18 0.18
N TYR A 139 -4.14 6.96 0.17
CA TYR A 139 -4.98 7.49 -0.89
C TYR A 139 -5.18 9.00 -0.70
N CYS A 140 -5.03 9.76 -1.77
CA CYS A 140 -5.43 11.15 -1.81
C CYS A 140 -6.97 11.20 -1.75
N LEU A 141 -7.53 11.64 -0.62
CA LEU A 141 -8.97 11.87 -0.54
C LEU A 141 -9.33 13.01 -1.51
N ILE A 142 -10.34 12.79 -2.35
CA ILE A 142 -10.96 13.87 -3.11
C ILE A 142 -11.95 14.54 -2.15
N PRO A 143 -11.73 15.77 -1.66
CA PRO A 143 -12.75 16.46 -0.91
C PRO A 143 -13.99 16.63 -1.81
N PRO A 144 -15.22 16.45 -1.28
CA PRO A 144 -16.43 16.76 -2.03
C PRO A 144 -16.36 18.22 -2.47
N ARG A 145 -16.42 18.44 -3.79
CA ARG A 145 -16.32 19.71 -4.53
C ARG A 145 -16.47 20.98 -3.67
N LYS A 146 -15.35 21.58 -3.23
CA LYS A 146 -15.09 23.03 -3.29
C LYS A 146 -13.69 23.37 -2.79
N LYS A 147 -13.02 24.21 -3.58
CA LYS A 147 -11.83 25.02 -3.27
C LYS A 147 -10.53 24.27 -2.94
N ARG A 148 -9.78 24.01 -4.02
CA ARG A 148 -8.35 24.30 -4.21
C ARG A 148 -7.59 24.70 -2.93
N LEU A 149 -6.95 23.71 -2.32
CA LEU A 149 -5.57 23.67 -1.81
C LEU A 149 -5.28 22.18 -1.53
N LEU A 150 -4.80 21.47 -2.55
CA LEU A 150 -4.60 20.02 -2.51
C LEU A 150 -3.19 19.68 -2.02
N SER A 151 -2.98 19.87 -0.73
CA SER A 151 -2.07 19.02 0.05
C SER A 151 -2.94 17.92 0.67
N CYS A 152 -2.52 16.66 0.56
CA CYS A 152 -3.21 15.56 1.22
C CYS A 152 -3.12 15.64 2.73
#